data_AF-A0AAE0TT05-F1
#
_entry.id   AF-A0AAE0TT05-F1
#
_cell.length_a   1.000
_cell.length_b   1.000
_cell.length_c   1.000
_cell.angle_alpha   90.00
_cell.angle_beta   90.00
_cell.angle_gamma   90.00
#
_symmetry.space_group_name_H-M   'P 1'
#
loop_
_entity.id
_entity.type
_entity.pdbx_description
1 polymer ?
#
loop_
_entity_poly.entity_id
_entity_poly.type
_entity_poly.pdbx_seq_one_letter_code
_entity_poly.pdbx_strand_id
1 'polypeptide(L)'
;MGNGASKPEQHIFTADVPVRFSQSVLDSLQNNPETDSTRAHTEDLKVQQRVREELTRLRDQQSQQLSHLTDSLTVSPPKETSSPTNAPTTAPTTAPTQDKTGLAYHLSSPFYQNHQPQSASNPNSAIPTPESSNRTSDSVRMEIAQLKQKLESRKKVESVPKEVEQAKEKVVQCLRKNDRRPLDCWQEVEEFKRSVGVMEGEFVRRVGR
;
A
#
# COMPACT_ATOMS: atom_id res chain seq x y z
N MET A 1 29.50 -49.41 -46.15
CA MET A 1 28.95 -48.05 -46.41
C MET A 1 28.54 -47.50 -45.06
N GLY A 2 29.21 -46.45 -44.58
CA GLY A 2 29.19 -46.04 -43.16
C GLY A 2 28.02 -45.13 -42.78
N ASN A 3 27.50 -45.34 -41.57
CA ASN A 3 26.61 -44.41 -40.87
C ASN A 3 27.45 -43.54 -39.93
N GLY A 4 27.75 -42.31 -40.35
CA GLY A 4 28.32 -41.28 -39.48
C GLY A 4 27.19 -40.60 -38.70
N ALA A 5 27.14 -40.82 -37.39
CA ALA A 5 26.27 -40.07 -36.50
C ALA A 5 26.97 -38.75 -36.08
N SER A 6 26.47 -37.63 -36.59
CA SER A 6 26.92 -36.29 -36.20
C SER A 6 26.35 -35.93 -34.82
N LYS A 7 27.19 -35.87 -33.79
CA LYS A 7 26.81 -35.27 -32.49
C LYS A 7 26.91 -33.75 -32.59
N PRO A 8 25.95 -32.96 -32.07
CA PRO A 8 26.13 -31.54 -31.89
C PRO A 8 27.08 -31.29 -30.71
N GLU A 9 28.26 -30.73 -30.97
CA GLU A 9 29.13 -30.19 -29.92
C GLU A 9 28.50 -28.91 -29.37
N GLN A 10 28.14 -28.94 -28.09
CA GLN A 10 27.60 -27.80 -27.38
C GLN A 10 28.79 -27.04 -26.78
N HIS A 11 29.23 -25.96 -27.44
CA HIS A 11 30.26 -25.08 -26.90
C HIS A 11 29.73 -24.31 -25.69
N ILE A 12 30.12 -24.75 -24.50
CA ILE A 12 29.90 -24.02 -23.25
C ILE A 12 31.02 -22.99 -23.15
N PHE A 13 30.71 -21.72 -23.36
CA PHE A 13 31.64 -20.62 -23.12
C PHE A 13 31.78 -20.41 -21.61
N THR A 14 32.76 -21.06 -20.99
CA THR A 14 33.26 -20.65 -19.68
C THR A 14 34.10 -19.40 -19.87
N ALA A 15 33.63 -18.25 -19.41
CA ALA A 15 34.43 -17.03 -19.40
C ALA A 15 35.54 -17.17 -18.35
N ASP A 16 36.66 -17.79 -18.74
CA ASP A 16 37.85 -17.97 -17.91
C ASP A 16 38.73 -16.70 -17.92
N VAL A 17 38.07 -15.54 -17.80
CA VAL A 17 38.73 -14.24 -17.75
C VAL A 17 38.65 -13.78 -16.29
N PRO A 18 39.80 -13.50 -15.63
CA PRO A 18 39.78 -13.02 -14.26
C PRO A 18 38.97 -11.72 -14.21
N VAL A 19 37.90 -11.71 -13.41
CA VAL A 19 37.05 -10.55 -13.20
C VAL A 19 37.92 -9.45 -12.61
N ARG A 20 38.36 -8.50 -13.45
CA ARG A 20 39.14 -7.34 -13.01
C ARG A 20 38.16 -6.22 -12.68
N PHE A 21 38.00 -5.94 -11.39
CA PHE A 21 37.28 -4.75 -10.95
C PHE A 21 38.14 -3.51 -11.22
N SER A 22 37.50 -2.39 -11.57
CA SER A 22 38.21 -1.12 -11.69
C SER A 22 38.73 -0.68 -10.33
N GLN A 23 39.92 -0.07 -10.28
CA GLN A 23 40.51 0.42 -9.03
C GLN A 23 39.58 1.41 -8.32
N SER A 24 38.82 2.20 -9.07
CA SER A 24 37.79 3.09 -8.51
C SER A 24 36.67 2.37 -7.76
N VAL A 25 36.30 1.16 -8.20
CA VAL A 25 35.28 0.34 -7.53
C VAL A 25 35.89 -0.33 -6.31
N LEU A 26 37.14 -0.79 -6.39
CA LEU A 26 37.87 -1.34 -5.25
C LEU A 26 38.09 -0.28 -4.16
N ASP A 27 38.53 0.93 -4.52
CA ASP A 27 38.69 2.05 -3.58
C ASP A 27 37.34 2.48 -2.98
N SER A 28 36.27 2.46 -3.78
CA SER A 28 34.92 2.77 -3.30
C SER A 28 34.36 1.66 -2.41
N LEU A 29 34.73 0.40 -2.62
CA LEU A 29 34.36 -0.71 -1.74
C LEU A 29 35.23 -0.75 -0.46
N GLN A 30 36.50 -0.35 -0.55
CA GLN A 30 37.43 -0.33 0.59
C GLN A 30 37.20 0.87 1.52
N ASN A 31 36.87 2.04 0.97
CA ASN A 31 36.68 3.26 1.75
C ASN A 31 35.25 3.50 2.18
N ASN A 32 34.29 2.68 1.73
CA ASN A 32 32.88 2.86 2.07
C ASN A 32 32.45 1.90 3.19
N PRO A 33 32.33 2.39 4.43
CA PRO A 33 31.83 1.60 5.56
C PRO A 33 30.30 1.39 5.51
N GLU A 34 29.61 1.96 4.51
CA GLU A 34 28.17 1.86 4.36
C GLU A 34 27.78 0.41 4.00
N THR A 35 27.08 -0.24 4.93
CA THR A 35 26.49 -1.57 4.71
C THR A 35 25.35 -1.46 3.70
N ASP A 36 24.97 -2.55 3.04
CA ASP A 36 23.85 -2.57 2.08
C ASP A 36 22.55 -1.93 2.64
N SER A 37 22.32 -2.08 3.94
CA SER A 37 21.19 -1.45 4.66
C SER A 37 21.24 0.08 4.69
N THR A 38 22.41 0.70 4.82
CA THR A 38 22.52 2.16 4.86
C THR A 38 22.40 2.76 3.47
N ARG A 39 22.86 2.05 2.44
CA ARG A 39 22.60 2.39 1.02
C ARG A 39 21.11 2.32 0.69
N ALA A 40 20.42 1.25 1.08
CA ALA A 40 18.98 1.13 0.89
C ALA A 40 18.22 2.27 1.60
N HIS A 41 18.63 2.60 2.84
CA HIS A 41 17.99 3.67 3.61
C HIS A 41 18.19 5.06 3.00
N THR A 42 19.38 5.34 2.45
CA THR A 42 19.66 6.63 1.79
C THR A 42 18.86 6.78 0.49
N GLU A 43 18.66 5.70 -0.26
CA GLU A 43 17.78 5.70 -1.43
C GLU A 43 16.32 5.95 -1.05
N ASP A 44 15.82 5.29 0.00
CA ASP A 44 14.46 5.50 0.52
C ASP A 44 14.23 6.95 0.94
N LEU A 45 15.16 7.54 1.69
CA LEU A 45 15.07 8.95 2.11
C LEU A 45 15.01 9.90 0.91
N LYS A 46 15.79 9.61 -0.14
CA LYS A 46 15.79 10.39 -1.38
C LYS A 46 14.45 10.29 -2.11
N VAL A 47 13.83 9.10 -2.14
CA VAL A 47 12.49 8.90 -2.70
C VAL A 47 11.46 9.69 -1.90
N GLN A 48 11.48 9.58 -0.57
CA GLN A 48 10.58 10.34 0.31
C GLN A 48 10.70 11.85 0.07
N GLN A 49 11.94 12.33 -0.10
CA GLN A 49 12.20 13.73 -0.39
C GLN A 49 11.60 14.19 -1.74
N ARG A 50 11.70 13.39 -2.80
CA ARG A 50 11.07 13.74 -4.07
C ARG A 50 9.55 13.70 -4.00
N VAL A 51 8.99 12.69 -3.33
CA VAL A 51 7.54 12.56 -3.18
C VAL A 51 6.97 13.76 -2.42
N ARG A 52 7.61 14.20 -1.33
CA ARG A 52 7.14 15.40 -0.61
C ARG A 52 7.19 16.66 -1.49
N GLU A 53 8.24 16.83 -2.28
CA GLU A 53 8.44 18.01 -3.15
C GLU A 53 7.38 18.04 -4.26
N GLU A 54 7.06 16.89 -4.86
CA GLU A 54 5.98 16.78 -5.85
C GLU A 54 4.60 17.00 -5.22
N LEU A 55 4.36 16.47 -4.00
CA LEU A 55 3.09 16.71 -3.31
C LEU A 55 2.89 18.17 -2.93
N THR A 56 3.95 18.88 -2.50
CA THR A 56 3.87 20.33 -2.23
C THR A 56 3.59 21.10 -3.51
N ARG A 57 4.28 20.75 -4.60
CA ARG A 57 4.06 21.37 -5.91
C ARG A 57 2.61 21.20 -6.39
N LEU A 58 2.05 20.00 -6.26
CA LEU A 58 0.67 19.72 -6.65
C LEU A 58 -0.33 20.50 -5.78
N ARG A 59 -0.09 20.59 -4.47
CA ARG A 59 -0.92 21.39 -3.56
C ARG A 59 -0.93 22.86 -3.99
N ASP A 60 0.23 23.43 -4.29
CA ASP A 60 0.34 24.84 -4.68
C ASP A 60 -0.37 25.09 -6.02
N GLN A 61 -0.19 24.20 -7.00
CA GLN A 61 -0.89 24.27 -8.29
C GLN A 61 -2.41 24.22 -8.12
N GLN A 62 -2.92 23.28 -7.31
CA GLN A 62 -4.35 23.19 -7.02
C GLN A 62 -4.86 24.47 -6.35
N SER A 63 -4.10 25.05 -5.41
CA SER A 63 -4.50 26.29 -4.74
C SER A 63 -4.62 27.48 -5.72
N GLN A 64 -3.70 27.59 -6.67
CA GLN A 64 -3.74 28.62 -7.72
C GLN A 64 -4.90 28.41 -8.69
N GLN A 65 -5.20 27.15 -9.03
CA GLN A 65 -6.36 26.82 -9.86
C GLN A 65 -7.67 27.19 -9.17
N LEU A 66 -7.78 26.88 -7.87
CA LEU A 66 -8.95 27.24 -7.07
C LEU A 66 -9.09 28.77 -7.00
N SER A 67 -8.01 29.52 -6.72
CA SER A 67 -8.08 30.98 -6.69
C SER A 67 -8.50 31.56 -8.04
N HIS A 68 -7.93 31.08 -9.15
CA HIS A 68 -8.30 31.54 -10.49
C HIS A 68 -9.77 31.25 -10.82
N LEU A 69 -10.28 30.07 -10.46
CA LEU A 69 -11.69 29.75 -10.63
C LEU A 69 -12.58 30.63 -9.75
N THR A 70 -12.18 30.88 -8.50
CA THR A 70 -12.88 31.81 -7.60
C THR A 70 -12.90 33.24 -8.17
N ASP A 71 -11.79 33.72 -8.72
CA ASP A 71 -11.72 35.04 -9.36
C ASP A 71 -12.60 35.11 -10.61
N SER A 72 -12.59 34.08 -11.45
CA SER A 72 -13.46 34.00 -12.64
C SER A 72 -14.94 34.01 -12.28
N LEU A 73 -15.32 33.29 -11.22
CA LEU A 73 -16.69 33.25 -10.70
C LEU A 73 -17.13 34.57 -10.04
N THR A 74 -16.20 35.32 -9.44
CA THR A 74 -16.52 36.57 -8.73
C THR A 74 -16.47 37.81 -9.63
N VAL A 75 -15.64 37.81 -10.68
CA VAL A 75 -15.48 38.93 -11.63
C VAL A 75 -16.54 38.92 -12.74
N SER A 76 -17.15 37.77 -13.05
CA SER A 76 -18.27 37.68 -14.00
C SER A 76 -19.60 37.59 -13.26
N PRO A 77 -20.34 38.69 -13.04
CA PRO A 77 -21.74 38.57 -12.65
C PRO A 77 -22.50 37.82 -13.77
N PRO A 78 -23.42 36.90 -13.45
CA PRO A 78 -24.20 36.23 -14.47
C PRO A 78 -25.00 37.29 -15.24
N LYS A 79 -24.81 37.30 -16.57
CA LYS A 79 -25.64 38.06 -17.49
C LYS A 79 -27.06 37.51 -17.41
N GLU A 80 -27.92 38.19 -16.67
CA GLU A 80 -29.35 37.91 -16.67
C GLU A 80 -29.93 38.19 -18.07
N THR A 81 -30.32 37.13 -18.77
CA THR A 81 -31.25 37.20 -19.89
C THR A 81 -32.56 36.56 -19.45
N SER A 82 -33.50 37.44 -19.12
CA SER A 82 -34.96 37.33 -19.04
C SER A 82 -35.63 36.05 -19.59
N SER A 83 -36.31 35.34 -18.68
CA SER A 83 -37.76 34.94 -18.64
C SER A 83 -38.47 34.43 -19.92
N PRO A 84 -39.43 33.47 -19.80
CA PRO A 84 -40.73 33.72 -19.15
C PRO A 84 -41.09 32.67 -18.06
N THR A 85 -41.50 33.11 -16.87
CA THR A 85 -42.91 33.31 -16.45
C THR A 85 -43.60 32.01 -16.04
N ASN A 86 -43.72 31.81 -14.72
CA ASN A 86 -45.00 31.57 -14.03
C ASN A 86 -44.74 31.41 -12.52
N ALA A 87 -45.09 32.43 -11.74
CA ALA A 87 -45.41 32.26 -10.33
C ALA A 87 -46.89 31.85 -10.22
N PRO A 88 -47.27 31.11 -9.17
CA PRO A 88 -47.89 31.85 -8.07
C PRO A 88 -47.33 31.49 -6.69
N THR A 89 -47.21 32.56 -5.91
CA THR A 89 -47.06 32.63 -4.47
C THR A 89 -48.08 31.76 -3.73
N THR A 90 -47.62 30.97 -2.75
CA THR A 90 -48.22 30.83 -1.40
C THR A 90 -47.28 29.98 -0.54
N ALA A 91 -46.69 30.59 0.50
CA ALA A 91 -46.23 29.84 1.67
C ALA A 91 -47.48 29.43 2.49
N PRO A 92 -47.47 28.27 3.18
CA PRO A 92 -46.83 28.23 4.48
C PRO A 92 -46.06 26.93 4.79
N THR A 93 -45.07 27.08 5.68
CA THR A 93 -44.62 26.07 6.66
C THR A 93 -44.40 24.63 6.16
N THR A 94 -43.15 24.26 5.89
CA THR A 94 -42.56 22.93 6.22
C THR A 94 -41.07 22.91 5.88
N ALA A 95 -40.33 22.10 6.63
CA ALA A 95 -38.89 21.79 6.61
C ALA A 95 -38.07 22.19 5.36
N PRO A 96 -36.79 22.62 5.51
CA PRO A 96 -35.94 22.85 4.37
C PRO A 96 -35.66 21.50 3.69
N THR A 97 -36.32 21.24 2.57
CA THR A 97 -35.91 20.19 1.65
C THR A 97 -34.51 20.53 1.18
N GLN A 98 -33.52 19.87 1.79
CA GLN A 98 -32.16 19.85 1.28
C GLN A 98 -32.21 19.16 -0.09
N ASP A 99 -32.18 19.95 -1.15
CA ASP A 99 -31.84 19.45 -2.47
C ASP A 99 -30.43 18.85 -2.38
N LYS A 100 -30.36 17.51 -2.32
CA LYS A 100 -29.10 16.74 -2.21
C LYS A 100 -28.18 16.92 -3.43
N THR A 101 -28.70 17.56 -4.47
CA THR A 101 -28.00 17.92 -5.71
C THR A 101 -27.64 19.40 -5.78
N GLY A 102 -28.10 20.21 -4.81
CA GLY A 102 -27.79 21.63 -4.72
C GLY A 102 -26.38 21.86 -4.19
N LEU A 103 -25.68 22.84 -4.77
CA LEU A 103 -24.32 23.22 -4.35
C LEU A 103 -24.21 23.48 -2.84
N ALA A 104 -25.26 24.01 -2.20
CA ALA A 104 -25.29 24.23 -0.76
C ALA A 104 -25.15 22.94 0.08
N TYR A 105 -25.66 21.80 -0.40
CA TYR A 105 -25.52 20.49 0.26
C TYR A 105 -24.09 19.94 0.11
N HIS A 106 -23.43 20.21 -1.02
CA HIS A 106 -22.07 19.77 -1.27
C HIS A 106 -21.01 20.68 -0.62
N LEU A 107 -21.33 21.96 -0.39
CA LEU A 107 -20.48 22.89 0.36
C LEU A 107 -20.67 22.77 1.88
N SER A 108 -21.77 22.19 2.36
CA SER A 108 -21.92 21.80 3.76
C SER A 108 -21.14 20.52 4.06
N SER A 109 -19.81 20.62 4.07
CA SER A 109 -18.97 19.59 4.65
C SER A 109 -19.17 19.59 6.18
N PRO A 110 -19.37 18.44 6.84
CA PRO A 110 -19.62 18.38 8.28
C PRO A 110 -18.39 18.81 9.11
N PHE A 111 -17.28 19.12 8.45
CA PHE A 111 -16.00 19.46 9.07
C PHE A 111 -15.85 20.95 9.42
N TYR A 112 -16.70 21.86 8.92
CA TYR A 112 -16.58 23.31 9.17
C TYR A 112 -17.86 23.96 9.73
N GLN A 113 -18.50 23.35 10.73
CA GLN A 113 -19.47 24.07 11.57
C GLN A 113 -18.73 24.77 12.73
N ASN A 114 -18.29 25.99 12.45
CA ASN A 114 -18.22 27.15 13.36
C ASN A 114 -17.82 26.93 14.84
N HIS A 115 -16.53 27.07 15.16
CA HIS A 115 -16.07 27.42 16.51
C HIS A 115 -16.18 28.94 16.71
N GLN A 116 -17.27 29.42 17.29
CA GLN A 116 -17.38 30.79 17.79
C GLN A 116 -17.79 30.76 19.27
N PRO A 117 -17.00 31.33 20.19
CA PRO A 117 -17.27 31.24 21.62
C PRO A 117 -18.24 32.35 22.02
N GLN A 118 -19.48 32.00 22.37
CA GLN A 118 -20.35 32.91 23.11
C GLN A 118 -21.06 32.18 24.26
N SER A 119 -20.52 32.42 25.45
CA SER A 119 -21.23 32.94 26.63
C SER A 119 -22.58 32.31 27.01
N ALA A 120 -22.48 31.34 27.93
CA ALA A 120 -23.40 31.00 29.02
C ALA A 120 -24.81 31.63 29.03
N SER A 121 -25.84 30.78 28.85
CA SER A 121 -27.03 30.72 29.72
C SER A 121 -27.98 29.56 29.32
N ASN A 122 -27.82 28.39 29.94
CA ASN A 122 -28.90 27.70 30.68
C ASN A 122 -28.50 26.28 31.12
N PRO A 123 -28.95 25.84 32.31
CA PRO A 123 -28.55 24.57 32.90
C PRO A 123 -29.51 23.47 32.43
N ASN A 124 -29.11 22.74 31.39
CA ASN A 124 -29.56 21.37 31.13
C ASN A 124 -28.60 20.75 30.10
N SER A 125 -27.38 20.48 30.57
CA SER A 125 -26.38 19.72 29.83
C SER A 125 -26.72 18.23 29.90
N ALA A 126 -27.56 17.76 28.99
CA ALA A 126 -27.47 16.39 28.49
C ALA A 126 -26.62 16.43 27.21
N ILE A 127 -25.39 15.95 27.32
CA ILE A 127 -24.41 15.78 26.26
C ILE A 127 -25.03 14.89 25.15
N PRO A 128 -25.16 15.35 23.88
CA PRO A 128 -25.34 14.44 22.77
C PRO A 128 -23.96 13.92 22.39
N THR A 129 -23.65 12.74 22.91
CA THR A 129 -22.57 11.87 22.42
C THR A 129 -22.70 11.66 20.91
N PRO A 130 -21.58 11.42 20.19
CA PRO A 130 -21.57 11.23 18.74
C PRO A 130 -22.62 10.18 18.38
N GLU A 131 -23.41 10.44 17.33
CA GLU A 131 -24.38 9.47 16.82
C GLU A 131 -23.69 8.12 16.63
N SER A 132 -23.93 7.26 17.61
CA SER A 132 -23.65 5.85 17.56
C SER A 132 -24.42 5.36 16.36
N SER A 133 -23.67 5.02 15.31
CA SER A 133 -24.08 4.12 14.25
C SER A 133 -25.23 3.24 14.75
N ASN A 134 -26.45 3.46 14.28
CA ASN A 134 -27.58 2.55 14.47
C ASN A 134 -27.33 1.25 13.67
N ARG A 135 -26.11 0.70 13.73
CA ARG A 135 -25.82 -0.70 13.48
C ARG A 135 -26.22 -1.40 14.76
N THR A 136 -27.39 -2.02 14.74
CA THR A 136 -27.82 -2.91 15.81
C THR A 136 -26.71 -3.94 16.08
N SER A 137 -26.55 -4.35 17.34
CA SER A 137 -25.57 -5.40 17.73
C SER A 137 -25.66 -6.62 16.80
N ASP A 138 -26.86 -6.95 16.33
CA ASP A 138 -27.12 -8.06 15.42
C ASP A 138 -26.56 -7.82 14.01
N SER A 139 -26.66 -6.59 13.49
CA SER A 139 -26.03 -6.20 12.21
C SER A 139 -24.51 -6.37 12.26
N VAL A 140 -23.87 -5.94 13.36
CA VAL A 140 -22.42 -6.11 13.55
C VAL A 140 -22.03 -7.59 13.65
N ARG A 141 -22.81 -8.41 14.37
CA ARG A 141 -22.58 -9.86 14.48
C ARG A 141 -22.70 -10.55 13.11
N MET A 142 -23.67 -10.15 12.30
CA MET A 142 -23.83 -10.65 10.94
C MET A 142 -22.67 -10.25 10.03
N GLU A 143 -22.23 -8.99 10.08
CA GLU A 143 -21.08 -8.52 9.30
C GLU A 143 -19.79 -9.26 9.70
N ILE A 144 -19.57 -9.50 11.00
CA ILE A 144 -18.42 -10.27 11.49
C ILE A 144 -18.49 -11.72 11.00
N ALA A 145 -19.66 -12.35 11.04
CA ALA A 145 -19.84 -13.71 10.52
C ALA A 145 -19.55 -13.78 9.01
N GLN A 146 -20.06 -12.80 8.25
CA GLN A 146 -19.84 -12.70 6.82
C GLN A 146 -18.36 -12.43 6.47
N LEU A 147 -17.68 -11.58 7.25
CA LEU A 147 -16.26 -11.31 7.09
C LEU A 147 -15.43 -12.56 7.41
N LYS A 148 -15.74 -13.28 8.49
CA LYS A 148 -15.09 -14.56 8.81
C LYS A 148 -15.27 -15.58 7.68
N GLN A 149 -16.49 -15.75 7.17
CA GLN A 149 -16.77 -16.64 6.05
C GLN A 149 -16.00 -16.21 4.79
N LYS A 150 -15.94 -14.91 4.49
CA LYS A 150 -15.14 -14.37 3.37
C LYS A 150 -13.64 -14.60 3.57
N LEU A 151 -13.12 -14.46 4.79
CA LEU A 151 -11.72 -14.73 5.11
C LEU A 151 -11.38 -16.22 5.02
N GLU A 152 -12.29 -17.10 5.42
CA GLU A 152 -12.14 -18.56 5.27
C GLU A 152 -12.26 -19.00 3.81
N SER A 153 -13.11 -18.34 3.02
CA SER A 153 -13.20 -18.57 1.57
C SER A 153 -11.98 -18.05 0.81
N ARG A 154 -11.24 -17.08 1.37
CA ARG A 154 -9.96 -16.69 0.81
C ARG A 154 -8.94 -17.77 1.15
N LYS A 155 -8.23 -18.20 0.11
CA LYS A 155 -7.21 -19.25 0.17
C LYS A 155 -6.32 -19.05 1.40
N LYS A 156 -6.43 -19.98 2.36
CA LYS A 156 -5.55 -20.05 3.51
C LYS A 156 -4.12 -20.08 2.96
N VAL A 157 -3.26 -19.19 3.46
CA VAL A 157 -1.82 -19.18 3.15
C VAL A 157 -1.36 -20.62 3.21
N GLU A 158 -0.86 -21.13 2.09
CA GLU A 158 -0.55 -22.53 1.96
C GLU A 158 0.49 -22.88 3.02
N SER A 159 0.09 -23.75 3.94
CA SER A 159 0.96 -24.12 5.06
C SER A 159 2.20 -24.79 4.51
N VAL A 160 3.36 -24.39 5.03
CA VAL A 160 4.65 -24.98 4.69
C VAL A 160 4.57 -26.51 4.88
N PRO A 161 5.02 -27.32 3.90
CA PRO A 161 5.03 -28.76 4.06
C PRO A 161 5.90 -29.17 5.25
N LYS A 162 5.43 -30.15 6.03
CA LYS A 162 6.09 -30.65 7.25
C LYS A 162 7.54 -31.09 7.01
N GLU A 163 7.86 -31.54 5.81
CA GLU A 163 9.22 -31.94 5.41
C GLU A 163 10.21 -30.78 5.49
N VAL A 164 9.80 -29.58 5.06
CA VAL A 164 10.64 -28.38 5.09
C VAL A 164 10.78 -27.85 6.52
N GLU A 165 9.72 -27.97 7.33
CA GLU A 165 9.78 -27.64 8.76
C GLU A 165 10.76 -28.56 9.51
N GLN A 166 10.75 -29.87 9.20
CA GLN A 166 11.71 -30.81 9.78
C GLN A 166 13.14 -30.55 9.32
N ALA A 167 13.36 -30.27 8.03
CA ALA A 167 14.68 -29.94 7.50
C ALA A 167 15.22 -28.65 8.13
N LYS A 168 14.37 -27.64 8.31
CA LYS A 168 14.70 -26.40 9.05
C LYS A 168 15.12 -26.71 10.48
N GLU A 169 14.36 -27.53 11.21
CA GLU A 169 14.69 -27.85 12.60
C GLU A 169 16.02 -28.59 12.71
N LYS A 170 16.37 -29.45 11.75
CA LYS A 170 17.68 -30.13 11.70
C LYS A 170 18.82 -29.13 11.53
N VAL A 171 18.68 -28.14 10.64
CA VAL A 171 19.67 -27.06 10.46
C VAL A 171 19.82 -26.26 11.76
N VAL A 172 18.70 -25.85 12.36
CA VAL A 172 18.69 -25.10 13.62
C VAL A 172 19.33 -25.91 14.75
N GLN A 173 19.03 -27.20 14.83
CA GLN A 173 19.58 -28.09 15.84
C GLN A 173 21.08 -28.31 15.65
N CYS A 174 21.57 -28.45 14.41
CA CYS A 174 23.00 -28.55 14.15
C CYS A 174 23.73 -27.25 14.50
N LEU A 175 23.19 -26.11 14.07
CA LEU A 175 23.81 -24.80 14.33
C LEU A 175 23.86 -24.50 15.83
N ARG A 176 22.80 -24.83 16.59
CA ARG A 176 22.79 -24.70 18.07
C ARG A 176 23.81 -25.59 18.76
N LYS A 177 24.12 -26.76 18.20
CA LYS A 177 25.16 -27.66 18.74
C LYS A 177 26.56 -27.17 18.37
N ASN A 178 26.70 -26.52 17.21
CA ASN A 178 27.96 -26.08 16.62
C ASN A 178 28.00 -24.54 16.45
N ASP A 179 27.67 -23.77 17.50
CA ASP A 179 27.51 -22.31 17.44
C ASP A 179 28.76 -21.55 16.93
N ARG A 180 29.95 -22.12 17.16
CA ARG A 180 31.24 -21.56 16.71
C ARG A 180 31.79 -22.18 15.44
N ARG A 181 31.10 -23.19 14.89
CA ARG A 181 31.54 -23.97 13.71
C ARG A 181 30.35 -24.23 12.77
N PRO A 182 29.80 -23.18 12.14
CA PRO A 182 28.65 -23.34 11.25
C PRO A 182 28.96 -24.18 9.99
N LEU A 183 30.24 -24.32 9.64
CA LEU A 183 30.69 -25.14 8.50
C LEU A 183 30.47 -26.64 8.71
N ASP A 184 30.33 -27.11 9.96
CA ASP A 184 30.09 -28.53 10.25
C ASP A 184 28.66 -28.97 9.88
N CYS A 185 27.74 -28.01 9.70
CA CYS A 185 26.32 -28.24 9.43
C CYS A 185 25.94 -28.15 7.94
N TRP A 186 26.92 -28.32 7.04
CA TRP A 186 26.72 -28.14 5.61
C TRP A 186 25.74 -29.15 5.01
N GLN A 187 25.72 -30.39 5.51
CA GLN A 187 24.85 -31.44 5.00
C GLN A 187 23.36 -31.15 5.29
N GLU A 188 23.05 -30.68 6.51
CA GLU A 188 21.70 -30.28 6.90
C GLU A 188 21.21 -29.10 6.05
N VAL A 189 22.11 -28.15 5.75
CA VAL A 189 21.81 -26.99 4.90
C VAL A 189 21.50 -27.42 3.46
N GLU A 190 22.27 -28.36 2.90
CA GLU A 190 22.00 -28.88 1.55
C GLU A 190 20.68 -29.65 1.48
N GLU A 191 20.34 -30.42 2.51
CA GLU A 191 19.03 -31.10 2.60
C GLU A 191 17.88 -30.09 2.70
N PHE A 192 18.05 -29.03 3.50
CA PHE A 192 17.06 -27.95 3.59
C PHE A 192 16.88 -27.25 2.24
N LYS A 193 17.96 -26.89 1.54
CA LYS A 193 17.88 -26.30 0.20
C LYS A 193 17.16 -27.19 -0.80
N ARG A 194 17.42 -28.51 -0.77
CA ARG A 194 16.71 -29.48 -1.61
C ARG A 194 15.20 -29.44 -1.33
N SER A 195 14.81 -29.49 -0.06
CA SER A 195 13.40 -29.48 0.35
C SER A 195 12.68 -28.17 -0.03
N VAL A 196 13.36 -27.04 0.10
CA VAL A 196 12.85 -25.73 -0.32
C VAL A 196 12.75 -25.64 -1.84
N GLY A 197 13.75 -26.11 -2.58
CA GLY A 197 13.75 -26.08 -4.05
C GLY A 197 12.60 -26.87 -4.67
N VAL A 198 12.20 -28.00 -4.06
CA VAL A 198 11.00 -28.75 -4.49
C VAL A 198 9.73 -27.91 -4.27
N MET A 199 9.58 -27.31 -3.08
CA MET A 199 8.44 -26.46 -2.74
C MET A 199 8.35 -25.23 -3.65
N GLU A 200 9.47 -24.54 -3.88
CA GLU A 200 9.57 -23.39 -4.78
C GLU A 200 9.26 -23.80 -6.22
N GLY A 201 9.77 -24.94 -6.68
CA GLY A 201 9.48 -25.47 -8.01
C GLY A 201 7.99 -25.78 -8.22
N GLU A 202 7.28 -26.26 -7.20
CA GLU A 202 5.81 -26.40 -7.23
C GLU A 202 5.09 -25.06 -7.23
N PHE A 203 5.53 -24.13 -6.38
CA PHE A 203 4.96 -22.79 -6.29
C PHE A 203 5.09 -22.03 -7.61
N VAL A 204 6.27 -22.01 -8.22
CA VAL A 204 6.54 -21.34 -9.50
C VAL A 204 5.72 -21.97 -10.62
N ARG A 205 5.58 -23.30 -10.67
CA ARG A 205 4.70 -23.98 -11.65
C ARG A 205 3.24 -23.57 -11.50
N ARG A 206 2.79 -23.30 -10.27
CA ARG A 206 1.40 -22.92 -9.97
C ARG A 206 1.12 -21.45 -10.27
N VAL A 207 2.06 -20.55 -9.95
CA VAL A 207 1.90 -19.10 -10.08
C VAL A 207 2.34 -18.58 -11.45
N GLY A 208 3.28 -19.26 -12.12
CA GLY A 208 3.80 -18.90 -13.44
C GLY A 208 2.91 -19.31 -14.62
N ARG A 209 1.65 -19.70 -14.38
CA ARG A 209 0.62 -19.97 -15.40
C ARG A 209 -0.48 -18.93 -15.28
#